data_AF-A0A4R1MCV9-F1
#
_entry.id   AF-A0A4R1MCV9-F1
#
_cell.length_a   1.000
_cell.length_b   1.000
_cell.length_c   1.000
_cell.angle_alpha   90.00
_cell.angle_beta   90.00
_cell.angle_gamma   90.00
#
_symmetry.space_group_name_H-M   'P 1'
#
loop_
_entity.id
_entity.type
_entity.pdbx_description
1 polymer ?
#
loop_
_entity_poly.entity_id
_entity_poly.type
_entity_poly.pdbx_seq_one_letter_code
_entity_poly.pdbx_strand_id
1 'polypeptide(L)'
;MKSKKKRRKSNSIKPLMVLLVMFITVIFLRISTLYSENIELERREEELNQLIQIEIEKQEEIKEQEAYIHSEEYIEKLAREKLGLIKEDEIILLPENH
;
A
#
# COMPACT_ATOMS: atom_id res chain seq x y z
N MET A 1 53.48 -28.12 -61.56
CA MET A 1 53.45 -28.11 -60.08
C MET A 1 52.62 -26.90 -59.63
N LYS A 2 51.42 -27.09 -59.06
CA LYS A 2 50.58 -25.98 -58.54
C LYS A 2 50.26 -26.26 -57.06
N SER A 3 50.93 -25.57 -56.14
CA SER A 3 50.71 -25.74 -54.71
C SER A 3 49.38 -25.08 -54.30
N LYS A 4 48.43 -25.88 -53.80
CA LYS A 4 47.18 -25.37 -53.19
C LYS A 4 47.49 -24.68 -51.87
N LYS A 5 47.42 -23.35 -51.84
CA LYS A 5 47.60 -22.55 -50.62
C LYS A 5 46.39 -22.78 -49.70
N LYS A 6 46.59 -23.58 -48.66
CA LYS A 6 45.57 -23.90 -47.63
C LYS A 6 45.21 -22.61 -46.89
N ARG A 7 44.02 -22.06 -47.14
CA ARG A 7 43.50 -20.87 -46.42
C ARG A 7 43.39 -21.23 -44.93
N ARG A 8 44.26 -20.65 -44.10
CA ARG A 8 44.16 -20.75 -42.64
C ARG A 8 42.88 -20.02 -42.23
N LYS A 9 41.89 -20.74 -41.71
CA LYS A 9 40.66 -20.16 -41.15
C LYS A 9 41.10 -19.30 -39.96
N SER A 10 40.95 -17.98 -40.08
CA SER A 10 41.39 -17.06 -39.02
C SER A 10 40.54 -17.29 -37.77
N ASN A 11 41.18 -17.59 -36.64
CA ASN A 11 40.52 -17.79 -35.34
C ASN A 11 39.95 -16.49 -34.73
N SER A 12 39.87 -15.40 -35.51
CA SER A 12 39.44 -14.06 -35.07
C SER A 12 37.99 -13.96 -34.59
N ILE A 13 37.15 -14.97 -34.83
CA ILE A 13 35.73 -14.97 -34.43
C ILE A 13 35.56 -15.43 -32.97
N LYS A 14 36.49 -16.23 -32.44
CA LYS A 14 36.43 -16.77 -31.07
C LYS A 14 36.39 -15.67 -29.98
N PRO A 15 37.27 -14.65 -29.98
CA PRO A 15 37.21 -13.62 -28.94
C PRO A 15 35.94 -12.78 -29.00
N LEU A 16 35.39 -12.53 -30.21
CA LEU A 16 34.14 -11.79 -30.37
C LEU A 16 32.94 -12.55 -29.79
N MET A 17 32.90 -13.87 -29.96
CA MET A 17 31.84 -14.71 -29.41
C MET A 17 31.90 -14.74 -27.88
N VAL A 18 33.10 -14.86 -27.30
CA VAL A 18 33.32 -14.81 -25.84
C VAL A 18 32.85 -13.47 -25.27
N LEU A 19 33.17 -12.36 -25.93
CA LEU A 19 32.72 -11.03 -25.50
C LEU A 19 31.19 -10.91 -25.54
N LEU A 20 30.55 -11.43 -26.59
CA LEU A 20 29.10 -11.40 -26.73
C LEU A 20 28.42 -12.21 -25.61
N VAL A 21 28.91 -13.42 -25.31
CA VAL A 21 28.39 -14.26 -24.24
C VAL A 21 28.56 -13.55 -22.89
N MET A 22 29.72 -12.96 -22.62
CA MET A 22 29.96 -12.19 -21.41
C MET A 22 28.94 -11.05 -21.28
N PHE A 23 28.70 -10.28 -22.35
CA PHE A 23 27.69 -9.21 -22.33
C PHE A 23 26.28 -9.73 -22.03
N ILE A 24 25.86 -10.81 -22.68
CA ILE A 24 24.54 -11.41 -22.45
C ILE A 24 24.40 -11.87 -20.99
N THR A 25 25.45 -12.49 -20.42
CA THR A 25 25.40 -12.93 -19.02
C THR A 25 25.23 -11.77 -18.04
N VAL A 26 25.95 -10.66 -18.23
CA VAL A 26 25.81 -9.47 -17.38
C VAL A 26 24.41 -8.86 -17.50
N ILE A 27 23.89 -8.74 -18.73
CA ILE A 27 22.54 -8.22 -18.96
C ILE A 27 21.49 -9.12 -18.30
N PHE A 28 21.62 -10.43 -18.42
CA PHE A 28 20.70 -11.39 -17.80
C PHE A 28 20.65 -11.22 -16.28
N LEU A 29 21.82 -11.15 -15.63
CA LEU A 29 21.90 -10.93 -14.18
C LEU A 29 21.24 -9.62 -13.76
N ARG A 30 21.46 -8.54 -14.52
CA ARG A 30 20.83 -7.22 -14.26
C ARG A 30 19.32 -7.23 -14.41
N ILE A 31 18.80 -7.95 -15.42
CA ILE A 31 17.35 -8.09 -15.62
C ILE A 31 16.74 -8.86 -14.45
N SER A 32 17.38 -9.94 -14.00
CA SER A 32 16.88 -10.72 -12.87
C SER A 32 16.80 -9.88 -11.58
N THR A 33 17.83 -9.08 -11.27
CA THR A 33 17.79 -8.20 -10.09
C THR A 33 16.73 -7.11 -10.21
N LEU A 34 16.61 -6.50 -11.39
CA LEU A 34 15.62 -5.46 -11.63
C LEU A 34 14.18 -5.99 -11.57
N TYR A 35 13.97 -7.23 -12.00
CA TYR A 35 12.68 -7.89 -11.93
C TYR A 35 12.27 -8.19 -10.48
N SER A 36 13.20 -8.69 -9.65
CA SER A 36 12.92 -8.89 -8.22
C SER A 36 12.65 -7.58 -7.49
N GLU A 37 13.40 -6.52 -7.79
CA GLU A 37 13.19 -5.19 -7.20
C GLU A 37 11.81 -4.64 -7.61
N ASN A 38 11.40 -4.81 -8.86
CA ASN A 38 10.07 -4.39 -9.32
C ASN A 38 8.95 -5.10 -8.57
N ILE A 39 9.01 -6.43 -8.40
CA ILE A 39 7.99 -7.18 -7.66
C ILE A 39 7.91 -6.70 -6.20
N GLU A 40 9.06 -6.41 -5.58
CA GLU A 40 9.09 -5.90 -4.21
C GLU A 40 8.47 -4.49 -4.13
N LEU A 41 8.75 -3.63 -5.11
CA LEU A 41 8.17 -2.29 -5.20
C LEU A 41 6.65 -2.35 -5.41
N GLU A 42 6.17 -3.20 -6.32
CA GLU A 42 4.73 -3.40 -6.55
C GLU A 42 4.03 -3.87 -5.26
N ARG A 43 4.60 -4.83 -4.54
CA ARG A 43 4.06 -5.25 -3.23
C ARG A 43 4.00 -4.11 -2.22
N ARG A 44 5.09 -3.34 -2.10
CA ARG A 44 5.14 -2.21 -1.15
C ARG A 44 4.11 -1.14 -1.53
N GLU A 45 3.91 -0.90 -2.81
CA GLU A 45 2.89 0.02 -3.30
C GLU A 45 1.48 -0.47 -2.94
N GLU A 46 1.18 -1.76 -3.15
CA GLU A 46 -0.09 -2.35 -2.73
C GLU A 46 -0.31 -2.25 -1.21
N GLU A 47 0.70 -2.60 -0.41
CA GLU A 47 0.63 -2.51 1.05
C GLU A 47 0.40 -1.06 1.53
N LEU A 48 1.14 -0.10 0.97
CA LEU A 48 0.98 1.31 1.31
C LEU A 48 -0.40 1.83 0.92
N ASN A 49 -0.91 1.46 -0.26
CA ASN A 49 -2.25 1.84 -0.68
C ASN A 49 -3.33 1.25 0.23
N GLN A 50 -3.18 0.01 0.69
CA GLN A 50 -4.08 -0.58 1.68
C GLN A 50 -4.07 0.20 3.01
N LEU A 51 -2.88 0.56 3.50
CA LEU A 51 -2.75 1.35 4.73
C LEU A 51 -3.40 2.73 4.60
N ILE A 52 -3.21 3.40 3.46
CA ILE A 52 -3.86 4.69 3.18
C ILE A 52 -5.38 4.54 3.23
N GLN A 53 -5.94 3.50 2.60
CA GLN A 53 -7.39 3.29 2.60
C GLN A 53 -7.93 3.02 4.01
N ILE A 54 -7.24 2.20 4.81
CA ILE A 54 -7.62 1.94 6.22
C ILE A 54 -7.58 3.24 7.04
N GLU A 55 -6.57 4.08 6.82
CA GLU A 55 -6.44 5.34 7.56
C GLU A 55 -7.53 6.34 7.17
N ILE A 56 -7.89 6.41 5.87
CA ILE A 56 -8.98 7.24 5.38
C ILE A 56 -10.31 6.79 5.98
N GLU A 57 -10.60 5.49 5.99
CA GLU A 57 -11.83 4.93 6.56
C GLU A 57 -11.94 5.24 8.06
N LYS A 58 -10.84 5.07 8.82
CA LYS A 58 -10.78 5.48 10.23
C LYS A 58 -11.00 6.97 10.42
N GLN A 59 -10.43 7.79 9.54
CA GLN A 59 -10.61 9.23 9.61
C GLN A 59 -12.07 9.64 9.39
N GLU A 60 -12.78 8.97 8.48
CA GLU A 60 -14.21 9.18 8.28
C GLU A 60 -15.03 8.74 9.50
N GLU A 61 -14.74 7.56 10.07
CA GLU A 61 -15.40 7.06 11.28
C GLU A 61 -15.22 8.04 12.46
N ILE A 62 -13.99 8.54 12.68
CA ILE A 62 -13.70 9.52 13.72
C ILE A 62 -14.50 10.82 13.50
N LYS A 63 -14.61 11.30 12.25
CA LYS A 63 -15.40 12.49 11.94
C LYS A 63 -16.89 12.29 12.21
N GLU A 64 -17.43 11.12 11.90
CA GLU A 64 -18.82 10.79 12.19
C GLU A 64 -19.06 10.72 13.70
N GLN A 65 -18.14 10.10 14.45
CA GLN A 65 -18.19 10.08 15.91
C GLN A 65 -18.07 11.48 16.51
N GLU A 66 -17.17 12.33 16.01
CA GLU A 66 -17.05 13.73 16.42
C GLU A 66 -18.35 14.50 16.17
N ALA A 67 -18.95 14.36 14.98
CA ALA A 67 -20.23 14.99 14.68
C ALA A 67 -21.36 14.51 15.61
N TYR A 68 -21.38 13.22 15.95
CA TYR A 68 -22.35 12.65 16.88
C TYR A 68 -22.19 13.18 18.31
N ILE A 69 -20.97 13.23 18.86
CA ILE A 69 -20.74 13.76 20.21
C ILE A 69 -20.94 15.28 20.31
N HIS A 70 -20.76 16.00 19.20
CA HIS A 70 -21.04 17.43 19.12
C HIS A 70 -22.51 17.76 18.83
N SER A 71 -23.36 16.77 18.60
CA SER A 71 -24.79 16.99 18.46
C SER A 71 -25.42 17.45 19.78
N GLU A 72 -26.41 18.34 19.69
CA GLU A 72 -27.17 18.81 20.86
C GLU A 72 -27.83 17.65 21.61
N GLU A 73 -28.21 16.57 20.90
CA GLU A 73 -28.83 15.37 21.46
C GLU A 73 -27.88 14.60 22.39
N TYR A 74 -26.59 14.47 22.02
CA TYR A 74 -25.60 13.84 22.88
C TYR A 74 -25.30 14.68 24.12
N ILE A 75 -25.17 16.00 23.97
CA ILE A 75 -24.97 16.94 25.08
C ILE A 75 -26.16 16.89 26.05
N GLU A 76 -27.38 16.87 25.52
CA GLU A 76 -28.62 16.78 26.28
C GLU A 76 -28.73 15.44 27.03
N LYS A 77 -28.41 14.32 26.37
CA LYS A 77 -28.39 13.00 27.01
C LYS A 77 -27.33 12.93 28.12
N LEU A 78 -26.14 13.49 27.89
CA LEU A 78 -25.08 13.55 28.89
C LEU A 78 -25.48 14.44 30.07
N ALA A 79 -26.15 15.57 29.83
CA ALA A 79 -26.68 16.45 30.87
C ALA A 79 -27.76 15.74 31.72
N ARG A 80 -28.66 14.99 31.09
CA ARG A 80 -29.65 14.15 31.80
C ARG A 80 -28.99 13.05 32.62
N GLU A 81 -28.06 12.29 32.06
CA GLU A 81 -27.42 11.15 32.75
C GLU A 81 -26.42 11.55 33.84
N LYS A 82 -25.60 12.59 33.60
CA LYS A 82 -24.53 12.99 34.53
C LYS A 82 -24.96 14.05 35.53
N LEU A 83 -25.82 14.97 35.12
CA LEU A 83 -26.21 16.13 35.92
C LEU A 83 -27.66 16.07 36.38
N GLY A 84 -28.46 15.09 35.92
CA GLY A 84 -29.88 15.00 36.23
C GLY A 84 -30.70 16.17 35.70
N LEU A 85 -30.15 16.93 34.74
CA LEU A 85 -30.79 18.12 34.18
C LEU A 85 -31.90 17.71 33.22
N ILE A 86 -33.08 18.32 33.37
CA ILE A 86 -34.23 18.16 32.48
C ILE A 86 -34.52 19.51 31.82
N LYS A 87 -35.18 19.51 30.65
CA LYS A 87 -35.60 20.76 30.01
C LYS A 87 -36.67 21.46 30.84
N GLU A 88 -36.75 22.79 30.75
CA GLU A 88 -37.67 23.63 31.54
C GLU A 88 -39.14 23.20 31.40
N ASP A 89 -39.51 22.59 30.27
CA ASP A 89 -40.88 22.14 29.96
C ASP A 89 -41.13 20.62 30.15
N GLU A 90 -40.18 19.86 30.72
CA GLU A 90 -40.33 18.39 30.90
C GLU A 90 -40.86 18.00 32.30
N ILE A 91 -41.83 17.07 32.34
CA ILE A 91 -42.40 16.51 33.58
C ILE A 91 -41.89 15.06 33.74
N ILE A 92 -41.23 14.76 34.87
CA ILE A 92 -40.77 13.40 35.20
C ILE A 92 -41.97 12.57 35.69
N LEU A 93 -42.35 11.55 34.93
CA LEU A 93 -43.36 10.55 35.33
C LEU A 93 -42.64 9.36 35.99
N LEU A 94 -42.62 9.33 37.32
CA LEU A 94 -42.19 8.15 38.08
C LEU A 94 -43.37 7.18 38.17
N PRO A 95 -43.24 5.91 37.72
CA PRO A 95 -44.29 4.92 37.92
C PRO A 95 -44.41 4.65 39.42
N GLU A 96 -45.61 4.87 39.95
CA GLU A 96 -45.95 4.52 41.32
C GLU A 96 -45.97 2.98 41.40
N ASN A 97 -44.95 2.39 42.03
CA ASN A 97 -44.95 0.97 42.33
C ASN A 97 -46.07 0.71 43.34
N HIS A 98 -47.07 -0.07 42.93
CA HIS A 98 -48.17 -0.56 43.75
C HIS A 98 -47.71 -1.30 45.00
#